data_AF-A0A7X3ZEW7-F1
#
_entry.id   AF-A0A7X3ZEW7-F1
#
_cell.length_a   1.000
_cell.length_b   1.000
_cell.length_c   1.000
_cell.angle_alpha   90.00
_cell.angle_beta   90.00
_cell.angle_gamma   90.00
#
_symmetry.space_group_name_H-M   'P 1'
#
loop_
_entity.id
_entity.type
_entity.pdbx_description
1 polymer ?
#
loop_
_entity_poly.entity_id
_entity_poly.type
_entity_poly.pdbx_seq_one_letter_code
_entity_poly.pdbx_strand_id
1 'polypeptide(L)'
;MIADALLGEGVYRSCLGGLDVWAVPRPGSRQKAAVLYIDYGSVDLHLRSRSGQIQTTPAGTAHFLEHRLFAKFYGDITEQISRLGGDVNASTSFTSNIFSLTCIEHFADHLALLFELALDLHVLPDGVAQEREIIDHELQISCDDPEWVGFLRGLEGLYQNGLLAWDMAGTRESIEQIDEGTLTRCHEVFYRPEYMGLYLCGDFDVEATYAAVESTLLKYSRSRSTWDRVERPVVLPTPHPLRALALPVSRPYTLLFFGDDKAGRSDRDLLLRELALELALDIALGPASDFFVAHYEDGLIDGDAFGAEVYAEPTFCFCTVGGYTQHRERLCE
;
A
#
# COMPACT_ATOMS: atom_id res chain seq x y z
N MET A 1 -10.42 10.79 -22.61
CA MET A 1 -11.28 11.52 -21.67
C MET A 1 -12.52 10.69 -21.42
N ILE A 2 -12.75 10.28 -20.18
CA ILE A 2 -14.01 9.68 -19.72
C ILE A 2 -14.75 10.81 -19.02
N ALA A 3 -15.88 11.25 -19.57
CA ALA A 3 -16.65 12.36 -19.01
C ALA A 3 -17.86 11.82 -18.24
N ASP A 4 -18.07 12.34 -17.02
CA ASP A 4 -19.29 12.16 -16.26
C ASP A 4 -20.22 13.35 -16.55
N ALA A 5 -21.32 13.08 -17.25
CA ALA A 5 -22.26 14.11 -17.66
C ALA A 5 -23.12 14.66 -16.49
N LEU A 6 -23.21 13.94 -15.37
CA LEU A 6 -23.97 14.35 -14.18
C LEU A 6 -23.15 15.29 -13.29
N LEU A 7 -21.86 15.02 -13.15
CA LEU A 7 -20.94 15.83 -12.35
C LEU A 7 -20.31 16.97 -13.16
N GLY A 8 -20.34 16.89 -14.49
CA GLY A 8 -19.64 17.84 -15.36
C GLY A 8 -18.11 17.71 -15.27
N GLU A 9 -17.65 16.55 -14.83
CA GLU A 9 -16.24 16.24 -14.57
C GLU A 9 -15.69 15.29 -15.63
N GLY A 10 -14.39 15.41 -15.92
CA GLY A 10 -13.71 14.55 -16.90
C GLY A 10 -12.46 13.93 -16.30
N VAL A 11 -12.31 12.62 -16.49
CA VAL A 11 -11.05 11.91 -16.23
C VAL A 11 -10.25 11.85 -17.53
N TYR A 12 -9.10 12.49 -17.53
CA TYR A 12 -8.12 12.43 -18.62
C TYR A 12 -7.18 11.28 -18.34
N ARG A 13 -6.93 10.43 -19.33
CA ARG A 13 -5.97 9.34 -19.25
C ARG A 13 -4.97 9.50 -20.37
N SER A 14 -3.68 9.39 -20.04
CA SER A 14 -2.58 9.35 -20.99
C SER A 14 -1.53 8.33 -20.54
N CYS A 15 -0.62 7.96 -21.44
CA CYS A 15 0.57 7.17 -21.12
C CYS A 15 1.79 7.97 -21.54
N LEU A 16 2.57 8.46 -20.57
CA LEU A 16 3.68 9.39 -20.77
C LEU A 16 4.98 8.64 -20.49
N GLY A 17 5.81 8.36 -21.50
CA GLY A 17 7.08 7.65 -21.30
C GLY A 17 6.96 6.27 -20.63
N GLY A 18 5.79 5.61 -20.75
CA GLY A 18 5.49 4.33 -20.09
C GLY A 18 4.72 4.45 -18.76
N LEU A 19 4.63 5.65 -18.18
CA LEU A 19 3.83 5.94 -16.98
C LEU A 19 2.38 6.16 -17.37
N ASP A 20 1.46 5.38 -16.80
CA ASP A 20 0.04 5.69 -16.93
C ASP A 20 -0.32 6.88 -16.03
N VAL A 21 -1.02 7.88 -16.60
CA VAL A 21 -1.40 9.11 -15.91
C VAL A 21 -2.91 9.32 -16.01
N TRP A 22 -3.55 9.52 -14.86
CA TRP A 22 -4.95 9.90 -14.72
C TRP A 22 -5.04 11.30 -14.12
N ALA A 23 -5.78 12.19 -14.76
CA ALA A 23 -5.95 13.56 -14.32
C ALA A 23 -7.43 13.93 -14.21
N VAL A 24 -7.81 14.50 -13.08
CA VAL A 24 -9.16 14.99 -12.76
C VAL A 24 -9.07 16.48 -12.45
N PRO A 25 -9.12 17.36 -13.47
CA PRO A 25 -9.11 18.80 -13.26
C PRO A 25 -10.37 19.25 -12.51
N ARG A 26 -10.17 20.05 -11.47
CA ARG A 26 -11.23 20.64 -10.64
C ARG A 26 -11.03 22.16 -10.56
N PRO A 27 -11.50 22.92 -11.57
CA PRO A 27 -11.36 24.36 -11.59
C PRO A 27 -11.91 25.02 -10.33
N GLY A 28 -11.14 25.94 -9.72
CA GLY A 28 -11.50 26.62 -8.47
C GLY A 28 -11.20 25.84 -7.19
N SER A 29 -10.72 24.59 -7.28
CA SER A 29 -10.20 23.88 -6.11
C SER A 29 -8.92 24.54 -5.60
N ARG A 30 -8.89 24.87 -4.31
CA ARG A 30 -7.67 25.42 -3.68
C ARG A 30 -6.59 24.36 -3.52
N GLN A 31 -6.98 23.17 -3.06
CA GLN A 31 -6.06 22.06 -2.87
C GLN A 31 -5.91 21.29 -4.18
N LYS A 32 -4.69 20.85 -4.44
CA LYS A 32 -4.30 19.95 -5.51
C LYS A 32 -3.61 18.74 -4.87
N ALA A 33 -3.83 17.57 -5.44
CA ALA A 33 -3.28 16.32 -4.97
C ALA A 33 -2.65 15.56 -6.14
N ALA A 34 -1.55 14.87 -5.85
CA ALA A 34 -0.94 13.90 -6.73
C ALA A 34 -0.64 12.63 -5.94
N VAL A 35 -0.95 11.48 -6.53
CA VAL A 35 -0.63 10.16 -5.97
C VAL A 35 0.21 9.42 -7.00
N LEU A 36 1.41 9.01 -6.59
CA LEU A 36 2.31 8.18 -7.38
C LEU A 36 2.27 6.76 -6.83
N TYR A 37 1.62 5.88 -7.59
CA TYR A 37 1.52 4.45 -7.34
C TYR A 37 2.70 3.73 -7.98
N ILE A 38 3.24 2.73 -7.28
CA ILE A 38 4.31 1.86 -7.75
C ILE A 38 3.90 0.42 -7.48
N ASP A 39 3.90 -0.41 -8.53
CA ASP A 39 3.53 -1.83 -8.47
C ASP A 39 4.64 -2.68 -7.84
N TYR A 40 4.89 -2.43 -6.56
CA TYR A 40 5.89 -3.11 -5.73
C TYR A 40 5.49 -2.99 -4.26
N GLY A 41 5.17 -4.11 -3.62
CA GLY A 41 4.80 -4.16 -2.21
C GLY A 41 5.56 -5.24 -1.45
N SER A 42 5.13 -5.51 -0.21
CA SER A 42 5.83 -6.42 0.70
C SER A 42 5.93 -7.88 0.19
N VAL A 43 5.01 -8.31 -0.69
CA VAL A 43 4.99 -9.69 -1.21
C VAL A 43 5.92 -9.92 -2.40
N ASP A 44 6.51 -8.85 -2.95
CA ASP A 44 7.40 -8.90 -4.12
C ASP A 44 8.84 -9.27 -3.73
N LEU A 45 9.01 -10.47 -3.17
CA LEU A 45 10.29 -10.91 -2.62
C LEU A 45 11.24 -11.51 -3.65
N HIS A 46 10.86 -11.63 -4.93
CA HIS A 46 11.62 -12.38 -5.92
C HIS A 46 12.01 -11.54 -7.13
N LEU A 47 13.30 -11.60 -7.47
CA LEU A 47 13.88 -10.98 -8.65
C LEU A 47 14.46 -12.05 -9.57
N ARG A 48 14.30 -11.87 -10.88
CA ARG A 48 14.87 -12.78 -11.89
C ARG A 48 16.04 -12.12 -12.60
N SER A 49 17.20 -12.76 -12.58
CA SER A 49 18.35 -12.30 -13.35
C SER A 49 18.19 -12.61 -14.85
N ARG A 50 18.98 -11.96 -15.71
CA ARG A 50 19.04 -12.29 -17.14
C ARG A 50 19.40 -13.75 -17.47
N SER A 51 20.09 -14.46 -16.58
CA SER A 51 20.38 -15.89 -16.74
C SER A 51 19.22 -16.79 -16.32
N GLY A 52 18.11 -16.22 -15.83
CA GLY A 52 16.93 -16.94 -15.35
C GLY A 52 17.00 -17.35 -13.88
N GLN A 53 18.06 -16.98 -13.15
CA GLN A 53 18.19 -17.28 -11.73
C GLN A 53 17.24 -16.40 -10.92
N ILE A 54 16.46 -17.03 -10.02
CA ILE A 54 15.61 -16.31 -9.06
C ILE A 54 16.43 -16.04 -7.80
N GLN A 55 16.42 -14.79 -7.35
CA GLN A 55 16.97 -14.37 -6.07
C GLN A 55 15.84 -13.85 -5.19
N THR A 56 15.82 -14.30 -3.93
CA THR A 56 14.90 -13.79 -2.92
C THR A 56 15.53 -12.60 -2.20
N THR A 57 14.78 -11.50 -2.05
CA THR A 57 15.14 -10.34 -1.23
C THR A 57 14.58 -10.52 0.18
N PRO A 58 15.22 -9.94 1.22
CA PRO A 58 14.69 -10.02 2.57
C PRO A 58 13.29 -9.39 2.66
N ALA A 59 12.42 -9.96 3.50
CA ALA A 59 11.14 -9.33 3.84
C ALA A 59 11.37 -7.92 4.42
N GLY A 60 10.47 -6.98 4.14
CA GLY A 60 10.64 -5.57 4.51
C GLY A 60 11.40 -4.72 3.49
N THR A 61 11.98 -5.30 2.43
CA THR A 61 12.74 -4.53 1.42
C THR A 61 11.90 -3.44 0.74
N ALA A 62 10.60 -3.68 0.51
CA ALA A 62 9.71 -2.69 -0.09
C ALA A 62 9.51 -1.47 0.83
N HIS A 63 9.18 -1.74 2.09
CA HIS A 63 9.01 -0.74 3.14
C HIS A 63 10.30 0.04 3.44
N PHE A 64 11.42 -0.67 3.55
CA PHE A 64 12.73 -0.05 3.76
C PHE A 64 13.09 0.92 2.63
N LEU A 65 12.80 0.53 1.39
CA LEU A 65 13.09 1.38 0.24
C LEU A 65 12.22 2.65 0.25
N GLU A 66 10.94 2.53 0.63
CA GLU A 66 10.03 3.67 0.79
C GLU A 66 10.59 4.72 1.76
N HIS A 67 10.97 4.30 2.97
CA HIS A 67 11.65 5.16 3.94
C HIS A 67 12.91 5.80 3.37
N ARG A 68 13.78 4.98 2.76
CA ARG A 68 15.09 5.47 2.32
C ARG A 68 14.99 6.51 1.21
N LEU A 69 13.92 6.50 0.43
CA LEU A 69 13.74 7.42 -0.69
C LEU A 69 13.60 8.88 -0.26
N PHE A 70 13.17 9.17 0.97
CA PHE A 70 13.04 10.54 1.47
C PHE A 70 14.39 11.26 1.62
N ALA A 71 15.44 10.55 2.01
CA ALA A 71 16.75 11.14 2.23
C ALA A 71 17.54 11.33 0.91
N LYS A 72 17.80 12.60 0.56
CA LYS A 72 18.56 13.04 -0.63
C LYS A 72 19.95 13.54 -0.25
N PHE A 73 20.77 13.86 -1.25
CA PHE A 73 22.13 14.39 -1.03
C PHE A 73 22.15 15.72 -0.25
N TYR A 74 21.07 16.48 -0.30
CA TYR A 74 20.91 17.77 0.38
C TYR A 74 20.13 17.68 1.70
N GLY A 75 19.75 16.48 2.15
CA GLY A 75 18.89 16.26 3.31
C GLY A 75 17.54 15.66 2.93
N ASP A 76 16.57 15.77 3.83
CA ASP A 76 15.22 15.24 3.63
C ASP A 76 14.44 16.08 2.60
N ILE A 77 13.87 15.43 1.60
CA ILE A 77 13.04 16.06 0.57
C ILE A 77 11.73 16.64 1.10
N THR A 78 11.22 16.15 2.25
CA THR A 78 10.02 16.71 2.90
C THR A 78 10.21 18.19 3.25
N GLU A 79 11.43 18.62 3.57
CA GLU A 79 11.72 20.03 3.83
C GLU A 79 11.53 20.90 2.60
N GLN A 80 11.91 20.43 1.40
CA GLN A 80 11.75 21.19 0.17
C GLN A 80 10.27 21.30 -0.22
N ILE A 81 9.53 20.21 -0.04
CA ILE A 81 8.08 20.16 -0.25
C ILE A 81 7.37 21.12 0.72
N SER A 82 7.72 21.07 2.01
CA SER A 82 7.16 21.94 3.04
C SER A 82 7.46 23.43 2.79
N ARG A 83 8.66 23.76 2.31
CA ARG A 83 9.05 25.14 1.97
C ARG A 83 8.18 25.75 0.87
N LEU A 84 7.66 24.92 -0.04
CA LEU A 84 6.74 25.32 -1.10
C LEU A 84 5.26 25.28 -0.67
N GLY A 85 4.99 24.91 0.58
CA GLY A 85 3.64 24.83 1.13
C GLY A 85 2.88 23.55 0.76
N GLY A 86 3.60 22.47 0.47
CA GLY A 86 3.06 21.14 0.26
C GLY A 86 3.30 20.20 1.44
N ASP A 87 2.62 19.07 1.39
CA ASP A 87 2.77 17.95 2.31
C ASP A 87 2.89 16.67 1.50
N VAL A 88 3.77 15.77 1.93
CA VAL A 88 3.98 14.47 1.29
C VAL A 88 4.01 13.37 2.34
N ASN A 89 3.43 12.23 1.99
CA ASN A 89 3.52 11.02 2.79
C ASN A 89 3.67 9.81 1.87
N ALA A 90 4.06 8.68 2.44
CA ALA A 90 4.15 7.42 1.73
C ALA A 90 3.61 6.26 2.58
N SER A 91 3.30 5.15 1.90
CA SER A 91 2.88 3.92 2.55
C SER A 91 3.19 2.72 1.67
N THR A 92 3.64 1.63 2.27
CA THR A 92 3.76 0.32 1.63
C THR A 92 2.56 -0.57 1.97
N SER A 93 1.96 -1.19 0.96
CA SER A 93 0.97 -2.26 1.11
C SER A 93 1.57 -3.63 0.74
N PHE A 94 0.74 -4.67 0.74
CA PHE A 94 1.15 -5.98 0.25
C PHE A 94 1.66 -5.94 -1.21
N THR A 95 1.04 -5.12 -2.06
CA THR A 95 1.27 -5.13 -3.51
C THR A 95 1.79 -3.80 -4.07
N SER A 96 1.89 -2.75 -3.26
CA SER A 96 2.24 -1.42 -3.77
C SER A 96 3.02 -0.55 -2.80
N ASN A 97 3.68 0.46 -3.37
CA ASN A 97 4.15 1.64 -2.67
C ASN A 97 3.41 2.84 -3.23
N ILE A 98 2.92 3.70 -2.34
CA ILE A 98 2.14 4.88 -2.71
C ILE A 98 2.79 6.11 -2.10
N PHE A 99 3.09 7.11 -2.91
CA PHE A 99 3.52 8.43 -2.48
C PHE A 99 2.41 9.44 -2.74
N SER A 100 1.89 10.06 -1.69
CA SER A 100 0.77 11.01 -1.75
C SER A 100 1.25 12.41 -1.44
N LEU A 101 1.00 13.34 -2.35
CA LEU A 101 1.37 14.75 -2.25
C LEU A 101 0.11 15.61 -2.26
N THR A 102 0.04 16.61 -1.39
CA THR A 102 -0.96 17.68 -1.48
C THR A 102 -0.31 19.06 -1.40
N CYS A 103 -0.86 20.04 -2.09
CA CYS A 103 -0.41 21.44 -2.03
C CYS A 103 -1.51 22.41 -2.46
N ILE A 104 -1.29 23.71 -2.25
CA ILE A 104 -2.19 24.78 -2.71
C ILE A 104 -1.60 25.51 -3.93
N GLU A 105 -0.30 25.82 -3.88
CA GLU A 105 0.44 26.53 -4.94
C GLU A 105 1.60 25.67 -5.45
N HIS A 106 2.32 26.15 -6.47
CA HIS A 106 3.55 25.50 -6.96
C HIS A 106 3.38 24.02 -7.39
N PHE A 107 2.22 23.63 -7.95
CA PHE A 107 1.91 22.22 -8.21
C PHE A 107 2.95 21.53 -9.11
N ALA A 108 3.43 22.21 -10.16
CA ALA A 108 4.45 21.66 -11.05
C ALA A 108 5.78 21.41 -10.33
N ASP A 109 6.18 22.32 -9.43
CA ASP A 109 7.41 22.19 -8.64
C ASP A 109 7.30 21.02 -7.65
N HIS A 110 6.15 20.90 -6.97
CA HIS A 110 5.89 19.77 -6.09
C HIS A 110 5.84 18.43 -6.85
N LEU A 111 5.27 18.41 -8.06
CA LEU A 111 5.24 17.20 -8.88
C LEU A 111 6.67 16.77 -9.28
N ALA A 112 7.55 17.73 -9.59
CA ALA A 112 8.96 17.44 -9.83
C ALA A 112 9.65 16.85 -8.59
N LEU A 113 9.35 17.38 -7.39
CA LEU A 113 9.85 16.83 -6.12
C LEU A 113 9.28 15.43 -5.82
N LEU A 114 8.02 15.15 -6.17
CA LEU A 114 7.42 13.82 -6.02
C LEU A 114 8.12 12.78 -6.91
N PHE A 115 8.47 13.15 -8.15
CA PHE A 115 9.28 12.28 -9.01
C PHE A 115 10.71 12.14 -8.51
N GLU A 116 11.32 13.19 -7.97
CA GLU A 116 12.64 13.10 -7.35
C GLU A 116 12.61 12.19 -6.13
N LEU A 117 11.57 12.30 -5.28
CA LEU A 117 11.35 11.42 -4.14
C LEU A 117 11.39 9.96 -4.58
N ALA A 118 10.55 9.57 -5.54
CA ALA A 118 10.43 8.18 -5.97
C ALA A 118 11.60 7.68 -6.84
N LEU A 119 12.13 8.50 -7.77
CA LEU A 119 13.04 8.01 -8.83
C LEU A 119 14.53 8.27 -8.56
N ASP A 120 14.85 9.23 -7.68
CA ASP A 120 16.23 9.57 -7.33
C ASP A 120 16.66 8.86 -6.05
N LEU A 121 16.98 7.57 -6.16
CA LEU A 121 17.52 6.81 -5.04
C LEU A 121 18.96 7.22 -4.73
N HIS A 122 19.16 7.77 -3.53
CA HIS A 122 20.48 8.07 -2.99
C HIS A 122 20.75 7.23 -1.76
N VAL A 123 21.54 6.16 -1.87
CA VAL A 123 21.93 5.34 -0.72
C VAL A 123 23.29 5.79 -0.20
N LEU A 124 23.30 6.40 0.98
CA LEU A 124 24.53 6.66 1.73
C LEU A 124 24.85 5.44 2.62
N PRO A 125 26.12 4.99 2.72
CA PRO A 125 26.51 3.84 3.54
C PRO A 125 26.00 3.92 4.99
N ASP A 126 26.15 5.09 5.64
CA ASP A 126 25.70 5.30 7.02
C ASP A 126 24.16 5.37 7.13
N GLY A 127 23.48 5.75 6.04
CA GLY A 127 22.02 5.90 6.01
C GLY A 127 21.27 4.57 6.13
N VAL A 128 21.84 3.46 5.65
CA VAL A 128 21.20 2.14 5.79
C VAL A 128 21.21 1.67 7.25
N ALA A 129 22.27 1.95 7.99
CA ALA A 129 22.34 1.59 9.41
C ALA A 129 21.34 2.39 10.24
N GLN A 130 21.27 3.70 10.00
CA GLN A 130 20.32 4.58 10.68
C GLN A 130 18.87 4.19 10.39
N GLU A 131 18.52 3.94 9.13
CA GLU A 131 17.15 3.57 8.76
C GLU A 131 16.72 2.24 9.36
N ARG A 132 17.66 1.29 9.49
CA ARG A 132 17.40 0.02 10.18
C ARG A 132 16.99 0.22 11.63
N GLU A 133 17.60 1.15 12.35
CA GLU A 133 17.22 1.45 13.74
C GLU A 133 15.82 2.06 13.84
N ILE A 134 15.44 2.90 12.87
CA ILE A 134 14.11 3.52 12.81
C ILE A 134 13.03 2.46 12.59
N ILE A 135 13.19 1.62 11.56
CA ILE A 135 12.22 0.57 11.22
C ILE A 135 12.15 -0.49 12.32
N ASP A 136 13.28 -0.80 12.97
CA ASP A 136 13.28 -1.72 14.11
C ASP A 136 12.47 -1.19 15.30
N HIS A 137 12.51 0.13 15.54
CA HIS A 137 11.69 0.76 16.57
C HIS A 137 10.19 0.76 16.18
N GLU A 138 9.87 0.99 14.91
CA GLU A 138 8.50 0.91 14.40
C GLU A 138 7.91 -0.50 14.55
N LEU A 139 8.67 -1.54 14.25
CA LEU A 139 8.26 -2.93 14.48
C LEU A 139 7.97 -3.21 15.96
N GLN A 140 8.75 -2.64 16.88
CA GLN A 140 8.49 -2.78 18.31
C GLN A 140 7.18 -2.12 18.71
N ILE A 141 6.92 -0.90 18.21
CA ILE A 141 5.66 -0.20 18.44
C ILE A 141 4.47 -1.01 17.89
N SER A 142 4.61 -1.55 16.68
CA SER A 142 3.57 -2.35 16.03
C SER A 142 3.30 -3.67 16.77
N CYS A 143 4.32 -4.27 17.39
CA CYS A 143 4.16 -5.45 18.25
C CYS A 143 3.42 -5.16 19.56
N ASP A 144 3.35 -3.90 19.99
CA ASP A 144 2.58 -3.46 21.16
C ASP A 144 1.11 -3.12 20.79
N ASP A 145 0.76 -3.10 19.51
CA ASP A 145 -0.62 -2.95 19.03
C ASP A 145 -1.32 -4.33 18.95
N PRO A 146 -2.28 -4.62 19.85
CA PRO A 146 -2.96 -5.91 19.86
C PRO A 146 -3.88 -6.13 18.65
N GLU A 147 -4.39 -5.08 18.00
CA GLU A 147 -5.23 -5.19 16.81
C GLU A 147 -4.36 -5.62 15.63
N TRP A 148 -3.19 -4.98 15.46
CA TRP A 148 -2.21 -5.34 14.44
C TRP A 148 -1.66 -6.76 14.62
N VAL A 149 -1.25 -7.11 15.86
CA VAL A 149 -0.79 -8.47 16.18
C VAL A 149 -1.90 -9.50 15.92
N GLY A 150 -3.15 -9.19 16.28
CA GLY A 150 -4.32 -10.01 15.98
C GLY A 150 -4.53 -10.19 14.48
N PHE A 151 -4.39 -9.12 13.70
CA PHE A 151 -4.53 -9.12 12.26
C PHE A 151 -3.47 -10.01 11.57
N LEU A 152 -2.19 -9.79 11.86
CA LEU A 152 -1.09 -10.60 11.31
C LEU A 152 -1.24 -12.08 11.67
N ARG A 153 -1.66 -12.37 12.90
CA ARG A 153 -1.88 -13.75 13.34
C ARG A 153 -3.08 -14.36 12.62
N GLY A 154 -4.14 -13.60 12.36
CA GLY A 154 -5.25 -14.05 11.50
C GLY A 154 -4.80 -14.39 10.07
N LEU A 155 -3.93 -13.57 9.48
CA LEU A 155 -3.31 -13.84 8.18
C LEU A 155 -2.46 -15.10 8.18
N GLU A 156 -1.67 -15.36 9.23
CA GLU A 156 -0.96 -16.63 9.41
C GLU A 156 -1.93 -17.82 9.45
N GLY A 157 -3.11 -17.65 10.06
CA GLY A 157 -4.15 -18.67 10.07
C GLY A 157 -4.77 -18.90 8.70
N LEU A 158 -4.92 -17.85 7.90
CA LEU A 158 -5.56 -17.90 6.60
C LEU A 158 -4.61 -18.34 5.48
N TYR A 159 -3.33 -17.98 5.56
CA TYR A 159 -2.32 -18.17 4.51
C TYR A 159 -1.08 -18.96 4.96
N GLN A 160 -1.12 -19.57 6.15
CA GLN A 160 0.02 -20.27 6.77
C GLN A 160 1.27 -19.39 6.83
N ASN A 161 2.48 -19.96 6.69
CA ASN A 161 3.74 -19.21 6.63
C ASN A 161 4.02 -18.67 5.21
N GLY A 162 2.98 -18.20 4.51
CA GLY A 162 3.08 -17.63 3.16
C GLY A 162 3.47 -16.16 3.14
N LEU A 163 3.61 -15.58 1.93
CA LEU A 163 4.03 -14.18 1.70
C LEU A 163 3.14 -13.13 2.41
N LEU A 164 1.90 -13.48 2.73
CA LEU A 164 0.91 -12.59 3.35
C LEU A 164 0.89 -12.67 4.88
N ALA A 165 1.61 -13.61 5.47
CA ALA A 165 1.61 -13.83 6.92
C ALA A 165 2.72 -13.09 7.66
N TRP A 166 3.50 -12.26 6.94
CA TRP A 166 4.56 -11.46 7.51
C TRP A 166 4.16 -9.99 7.50
N ASP A 167 4.66 -9.27 8.50
CA ASP A 167 4.56 -7.82 8.54
C ASP A 167 5.17 -7.22 7.26
N MET A 168 4.55 -6.15 6.74
CA MET A 168 5.03 -5.44 5.56
C MET A 168 6.42 -4.83 5.78
N ALA A 169 6.75 -4.47 7.02
CA ALA A 169 8.07 -4.02 7.43
C ALA A 169 9.10 -5.16 7.57
N GLY A 170 8.66 -6.43 7.50
CA GLY A 170 9.51 -7.61 7.63
C GLY A 170 9.72 -8.05 9.09
N THR A 171 10.87 -8.66 9.38
CA THR A 171 11.28 -9.02 10.74
C THR A 171 12.62 -8.38 11.06
N ARG A 172 12.97 -8.32 12.35
CA ARG A 172 14.30 -7.85 12.78
C ARG A 172 15.43 -8.56 12.00
N GLU A 173 15.33 -9.88 11.87
CA GLU A 173 16.33 -10.69 11.17
C GLU A 173 16.36 -10.43 9.66
N SER A 174 15.23 -10.11 9.02
CA SER A 174 15.20 -9.81 7.59
C SER A 174 15.73 -8.41 7.30
N ILE A 175 15.38 -7.41 8.12
CA ILE A 175 15.85 -6.03 7.98
C ILE A 175 17.37 -5.94 8.18
N GLU A 176 17.96 -6.74 9.07
CA GLU A 176 19.41 -6.86 9.22
C GLU A 176 20.14 -7.31 7.94
N GLN A 177 19.46 -8.04 7.06
CA GLN A 177 20.02 -8.53 5.80
C GLN A 177 19.85 -7.56 4.63
N ILE A 178 19.06 -6.49 4.80
CA ILE A 178 18.84 -5.50 3.74
C ILE A 178 20.08 -4.61 3.63
N ASP A 179 20.65 -4.56 2.43
CA ASP A 179 21.82 -3.75 2.09
C ASP A 179 21.56 -2.80 0.91
N GLU A 180 22.50 -1.89 0.66
CA GLU A 180 22.44 -0.95 -0.47
C GLU A 180 22.25 -1.65 -1.81
N GLY A 181 22.91 -2.79 -2.02
CA GLY A 181 22.82 -3.55 -3.26
C GLY A 181 21.42 -4.12 -3.51
N THR A 182 20.77 -4.56 -2.44
CA THR A 182 19.38 -5.06 -2.46
C THR A 182 18.41 -3.93 -2.76
N LEU A 183 18.52 -2.80 -2.04
CA LEU A 183 17.67 -1.62 -2.25
C LEU A 183 17.81 -1.06 -3.67
N THR A 184 19.05 -0.89 -4.13
CA THR A 184 19.36 -0.39 -5.48
C THR A 184 18.77 -1.30 -6.55
N ARG A 185 18.92 -2.61 -6.40
CA ARG A 185 18.40 -3.59 -7.36
C ARG A 185 16.87 -3.57 -7.42
N CYS A 186 16.20 -3.51 -6.26
CA CYS A 186 14.75 -3.44 -6.22
C CYS A 186 14.25 -2.14 -6.87
N HIS A 187 14.88 -1.00 -6.55
CA HIS A 187 14.57 0.27 -7.18
C HIS A 187 14.74 0.23 -8.70
N GLU A 188 15.85 -0.32 -9.21
CA GLU A 188 16.08 -0.44 -10.66
C GLU A 188 15.07 -1.35 -11.39
N VAL A 189 14.49 -2.32 -10.69
CA VAL A 189 13.48 -3.24 -11.24
C VAL A 189 12.10 -2.61 -11.21
N PHE A 190 11.68 -2.12 -10.05
CA PHE A 190 10.29 -1.77 -9.78
C PHE A 190 9.96 -0.28 -9.97
N TYR A 191 10.91 0.63 -9.73
CA TYR A 191 10.68 2.08 -9.85
C TYR A 191 10.91 2.53 -11.29
N ARG A 192 10.06 2.03 -12.18
CA ARG A 192 10.07 2.29 -13.62
C ARG A 192 8.69 2.74 -14.08
N PRO A 193 8.61 3.67 -15.05
CA PRO A 193 7.33 4.20 -15.53
C PRO A 193 6.30 3.10 -15.86
N GLU A 194 6.74 2.00 -16.49
CA GLU A 194 5.90 0.84 -16.87
C GLU A 194 5.26 0.09 -15.70
N TYR A 195 5.71 0.30 -14.47
CA TYR A 195 5.16 -0.26 -13.22
C TYR A 195 4.56 0.81 -12.32
N MET A 196 4.33 2.00 -12.84
CA MET A 196 3.89 3.15 -12.06
C MET A 196 2.57 3.70 -12.60
N GLY A 197 1.82 4.36 -11.72
CA GLY A 197 0.64 5.13 -12.07
C GLY A 197 0.67 6.49 -11.38
N LEU A 198 0.32 7.55 -12.10
CA LEU A 198 0.20 8.90 -11.52
C LEU A 198 -1.25 9.37 -11.58
N TYR A 199 -1.82 9.68 -10.43
CA TYR A 199 -3.18 10.18 -10.29
C TYR A 199 -3.14 11.62 -9.81
N LEU A 200 -3.77 12.53 -10.56
CA LEU A 200 -3.75 13.98 -10.33
C LEU A 200 -5.17 14.50 -10.13
N CYS A 201 -5.40 15.34 -9.13
CA CYS A 201 -6.69 15.97 -8.88
C CYS A 201 -6.53 17.41 -8.39
N GLY A 202 -7.26 18.37 -8.96
CA GLY A 202 -7.19 19.78 -8.55
C GLY A 202 -7.23 20.77 -9.70
N ASP A 203 -7.01 22.06 -9.40
CA ASP A 203 -7.06 23.14 -10.38
C ASP A 203 -5.72 23.33 -11.12
N PHE A 204 -5.49 22.55 -12.18
CA PHE A 204 -4.27 22.63 -12.98
C PHE A 204 -4.55 22.50 -14.48
N ASP A 205 -3.63 23.02 -15.29
CA ASP A 205 -3.67 22.84 -16.74
C ASP A 205 -3.13 21.45 -17.11
N VAL A 206 -3.97 20.62 -17.72
CA VAL A 206 -3.66 19.21 -18.01
C VAL A 206 -2.50 19.09 -19.00
N GLU A 207 -2.50 19.86 -20.08
CA GLU A 207 -1.50 19.75 -21.15
C GLU A 207 -0.11 20.22 -20.67
N ALA A 208 -0.05 21.36 -19.96
CA ALA A 208 1.18 21.85 -19.37
C ALA A 208 1.73 20.88 -18.31
N THR A 209 0.85 20.26 -17.52
CA THR A 209 1.25 19.25 -16.52
C THR A 209 1.80 18.00 -17.20
N TYR A 210 1.17 17.51 -18.27
CA TYR A 210 1.66 16.37 -19.04
C TYR A 210 3.04 16.64 -19.65
N ALA A 211 3.24 17.83 -20.24
CA ALA A 211 4.55 18.21 -20.76
C ALA A 211 5.63 18.25 -19.67
N ALA A 212 5.29 18.73 -18.47
CA ALA A 212 6.20 18.73 -17.32
C ALA A 212 6.53 17.30 -16.84
N VAL A 213 5.54 16.40 -16.79
CA VAL A 213 5.74 14.98 -16.46
C VAL A 213 6.67 14.32 -17.48
N GLU A 214 6.42 14.45 -18.78
CA GLU A 214 7.28 13.88 -19.82
C GLU A 214 8.72 14.38 -19.71
N SER A 215 8.91 15.68 -19.54
CA SER A 215 10.24 16.27 -19.36
C SER A 215 10.95 15.71 -18.11
N THR A 216 10.21 15.45 -17.04
CA THR A 216 10.75 14.90 -15.79
C THR A 216 11.13 13.43 -15.96
N LEU A 217 10.30 12.63 -16.62
CA LEU A 217 10.59 11.22 -16.91
C LEU A 217 11.84 11.05 -17.79
N LEU A 218 12.08 11.96 -18.73
CA LEU A 218 13.30 11.96 -19.54
C LEU A 218 14.57 12.17 -18.68
N LYS A 219 14.52 13.03 -17.66
CA LYS A 219 15.63 13.25 -16.70
C LYS A 219 15.98 11.98 -15.94
N TYR A 220 14.98 11.18 -15.57
CA TYR A 220 15.16 9.93 -14.82
C TYR A 220 15.20 8.67 -15.72
N SER A 221 15.38 8.86 -17.03
CA SER A 221 15.50 7.72 -17.95
C SER A 221 16.73 6.87 -17.62
N ARG A 222 16.52 5.57 -17.53
CA ARG A 222 17.56 4.59 -17.18
C ARG A 222 17.64 3.48 -18.21
N SER A 223 18.81 2.86 -18.32
CA SER A 223 18.97 1.65 -19.12
C SER A 223 18.18 0.49 -18.50
N ARG A 224 17.85 -0.52 -19.30
CA ARG A 224 17.12 -1.69 -18.78
C ARG A 224 17.97 -2.42 -17.75
N SER A 225 17.38 -2.67 -16.58
CA SER A 225 17.98 -3.46 -15.50
C SER A 225 18.52 -4.82 -15.97
N THR A 226 19.48 -5.34 -15.23
CA THR A 226 19.99 -6.72 -15.39
C THR A 226 19.11 -7.75 -14.67
N TRP A 227 18.10 -7.25 -13.95
CA TRP A 227 17.08 -8.00 -13.25
C TRP A 227 15.71 -7.62 -13.81
N ASP A 228 14.77 -8.57 -13.76
CA ASP A 228 13.37 -8.39 -14.10
C ASP A 228 12.52 -8.80 -12.88
N ARG A 229 11.31 -8.24 -12.77
CA ARG A 229 10.33 -8.64 -11.76
C ARG A 229 9.93 -10.10 -11.94
N VAL A 230 9.56 -10.76 -10.84
CA VAL A 230 8.85 -12.03 -10.88
C VAL A 230 7.37 -11.74 -10.65
N GLU A 231 6.51 -12.23 -11.54
CA GLU A 231 5.06 -12.09 -11.35
C GLU A 231 4.62 -12.72 -10.03
N ARG A 232 3.76 -12.00 -9.30
CA ARG A 232 3.18 -12.49 -8.04
C ARG A 232 2.38 -13.77 -8.32
N PRO A 233 2.61 -14.86 -7.56
CA PRO A 233 1.76 -16.03 -7.68
C PRO A 233 0.38 -15.75 -7.08
N VAL A 234 -0.68 -16.37 -7.63
CA VAL A 234 -1.98 -16.40 -6.96
C VAL A 234 -1.84 -17.20 -5.67
N VAL A 235 -2.24 -16.60 -4.54
CA VAL A 235 -2.21 -17.20 -3.21
C VAL A 235 -3.64 -17.47 -2.79
N LEU A 236 -4.00 -18.75 -2.76
CA LEU A 236 -5.32 -19.17 -2.29
C LEU A 236 -5.31 -19.32 -0.76
N PRO A 237 -6.42 -18.98 -0.09
CA PRO A 237 -6.55 -19.18 1.34
C PRO A 237 -6.48 -20.67 1.69
N THR A 238 -5.75 -20.99 2.73
CA THR A 238 -5.69 -22.32 3.34
C THR A 238 -5.94 -22.15 4.84
N PRO A 239 -7.22 -22.06 5.28
CA PRO A 239 -7.54 -21.78 6.67
C PRO A 239 -7.06 -22.89 7.61
N HIS A 240 -6.35 -22.53 8.68
CA HIS A 240 -5.91 -23.42 9.74
C HIS A 240 -6.39 -22.91 11.10
N PRO A 241 -6.88 -23.78 12.00
CA PRO A 241 -7.28 -23.36 13.33
C PRO A 241 -6.10 -22.75 14.10
N LEU A 242 -6.29 -21.53 14.59
CA LEU A 242 -5.34 -20.87 15.48
C LEU A 242 -5.83 -20.93 16.92
N ARG A 243 -4.86 -20.89 17.85
CA ARG A 243 -5.15 -20.64 19.25
C ARG A 243 -5.25 -19.13 19.48
N ALA A 244 -6.19 -18.72 20.33
CA ALA A 244 -6.26 -17.34 20.79
C ALA A 244 -4.93 -16.93 21.43
N LEU A 245 -4.51 -15.70 21.16
CA LEU A 245 -3.34 -15.09 21.78
C LEU A 245 -3.73 -14.51 23.13
N ALA A 246 -2.84 -14.67 24.12
CA ALA A 246 -2.97 -14.02 25.41
C ALA A 246 -2.05 -12.79 25.43
N LEU A 247 -2.64 -11.61 25.27
CA LEU A 247 -1.96 -10.32 25.33
C LEU A 247 -2.46 -9.52 26.55
N PRO A 248 -1.67 -8.58 27.11
CA PRO A 248 -2.06 -7.76 28.25
C PRO A 248 -3.05 -6.65 27.85
N VAL A 249 -4.22 -7.03 27.30
CA VAL A 249 -5.28 -6.12 26.87
C VAL A 249 -6.39 -6.02 27.91
N SER A 250 -7.02 -4.84 28.02
CA SER A 250 -8.15 -4.61 28.93
C SER A 250 -9.48 -5.13 28.39
N ARG A 251 -9.60 -5.27 27.06
CA ARG A 251 -10.79 -5.71 26.34
C ARG A 251 -10.37 -6.77 25.33
N PRO A 252 -11.05 -7.93 25.27
CA PRO A 252 -10.77 -8.90 24.22
C PRO A 252 -11.18 -8.33 22.85
N TYR A 253 -10.33 -8.55 21.86
CA TYR A 253 -10.52 -8.20 20.47
C TYR A 253 -10.57 -9.50 19.66
N THR A 254 -11.60 -9.66 18.82
CA THR A 254 -11.82 -10.89 18.03
C THR A 254 -12.00 -10.53 16.57
N LEU A 255 -11.19 -11.12 15.71
CA LEU A 255 -11.30 -11.04 14.25
C LEU A 255 -11.55 -12.43 13.66
N LEU A 256 -12.53 -12.51 12.77
CA LEU A 256 -12.83 -13.64 11.91
C LEU A 256 -12.28 -13.36 10.51
N PHE A 257 -11.63 -14.35 9.91
CA PHE A 257 -11.00 -14.23 8.60
C PHE A 257 -11.70 -15.16 7.60
N PHE A 258 -12.14 -14.60 6.48
CA PHE A 258 -12.81 -15.32 5.40
C PHE A 258 -12.01 -15.17 4.12
N GLY A 259 -11.36 -16.24 3.66
CA GLY A 259 -10.62 -16.21 2.40
C GLY A 259 -11.51 -16.43 1.19
N ASP A 260 -11.23 -15.71 0.10
CA ASP A 260 -11.85 -15.95 -1.21
C ASP A 260 -11.08 -17.02 -1.98
N ASP A 261 -11.71 -18.17 -2.21
CA ASP A 261 -11.14 -19.30 -2.97
C ASP A 261 -11.05 -19.05 -4.48
N LYS A 262 -11.51 -17.88 -4.95
CA LYS A 262 -11.49 -17.44 -6.34
C LYS A 262 -10.56 -16.23 -6.59
N ALA A 263 -9.45 -16.12 -5.84
CA ALA A 263 -8.40 -15.15 -6.14
C ALA A 263 -7.83 -15.34 -7.57
N GLY A 264 -7.05 -14.38 -8.06
CA GLY A 264 -6.57 -14.36 -9.45
C GLY A 264 -7.45 -13.55 -10.41
N ARG A 265 -8.16 -12.54 -9.90
CA ARG A 265 -8.98 -11.61 -10.70
C ARG A 265 -8.18 -10.37 -11.03
N SER A 266 -8.55 -9.65 -12.09
CA SER A 266 -7.92 -8.37 -12.42
C SER A 266 -8.95 -7.37 -12.93
N ASP A 267 -8.50 -6.11 -13.04
CA ASP A 267 -9.24 -5.04 -13.70
C ASP A 267 -10.68 -4.89 -13.15
N ARG A 268 -11.66 -4.84 -14.06
CA ARG A 268 -13.07 -4.68 -13.72
C ARG A 268 -13.66 -5.87 -12.97
N ASP A 269 -13.16 -7.09 -13.17
CA ASP A 269 -13.68 -8.27 -12.47
C ASP A 269 -13.28 -8.25 -10.99
N LEU A 270 -12.05 -7.84 -10.69
CA LEU A 270 -11.59 -7.61 -9.32
C LEU A 270 -12.41 -6.51 -8.63
N LEU A 271 -12.57 -5.35 -9.30
CA LEU A 271 -13.37 -4.24 -8.77
C LEU A 271 -14.83 -4.64 -8.49
N LEU A 272 -15.46 -5.39 -9.40
CA LEU A 272 -16.83 -5.88 -9.19
C LEU A 272 -16.92 -6.85 -8.02
N ARG A 273 -15.89 -7.68 -7.82
CA ARG A 273 -15.84 -8.62 -6.69
C ARG A 273 -15.69 -7.88 -5.36
N GLU A 274 -14.77 -6.93 -5.28
CA GLU A 274 -14.53 -6.08 -4.11
C GLU A 274 -15.82 -5.38 -3.69
N LEU A 275 -16.43 -4.60 -4.60
CA LEU A 275 -17.68 -3.87 -4.35
C LEU A 275 -18.84 -4.81 -3.94
N ALA A 276 -18.91 -6.00 -4.55
CA ALA A 276 -19.95 -6.96 -4.19
C ALA A 276 -19.77 -7.52 -2.78
N LEU A 277 -18.52 -7.74 -2.34
CA LEU A 277 -18.21 -8.20 -0.98
C LEU A 277 -18.48 -7.08 0.03
N GLU A 278 -18.02 -5.85 -0.23
CA GLU A 278 -18.24 -4.68 0.64
C GLU A 278 -19.74 -4.43 0.85
N LEU A 279 -20.52 -4.37 -0.23
CA LEU A 279 -21.96 -4.18 -0.15
C LEU A 279 -22.66 -5.32 0.58
N ALA A 280 -22.25 -6.57 0.35
CA ALA A 280 -22.84 -7.72 1.02
C ALA A 280 -22.56 -7.69 2.53
N LEU A 281 -21.34 -7.31 2.93
CA LEU A 281 -20.93 -7.20 4.33
C LEU A 281 -21.59 -6.01 5.01
N ASP A 282 -21.72 -4.85 4.35
CA ASP A 282 -22.43 -3.69 4.89
C ASP A 282 -23.93 -3.99 5.13
N ILE A 283 -24.59 -4.63 4.16
CA ILE A 283 -25.99 -5.07 4.32
C ILE A 283 -26.14 -6.05 5.48
N ALA A 284 -25.20 -6.99 5.64
CA ALA A 284 -25.28 -8.05 6.63
C ALA A 284 -24.86 -7.63 8.04
N LEU A 285 -23.85 -6.77 8.16
CA LEU A 285 -23.10 -6.51 9.39
C LEU A 285 -22.91 -5.02 9.69
N GLY A 286 -23.20 -4.13 8.73
CA GLY A 286 -23.02 -2.69 8.90
C GLY A 286 -23.94 -2.10 9.99
N PRO A 287 -23.68 -0.87 10.45
CA PRO A 287 -24.42 -0.26 11.57
C PRO A 287 -25.93 -0.13 11.37
N ALA A 288 -26.41 -0.17 10.13
CA ALA A 288 -27.83 -0.11 9.78
C ALA A 288 -28.49 -1.51 9.65
N SER A 289 -27.73 -2.60 9.83
CA SER A 289 -28.22 -3.96 9.71
C SER A 289 -28.96 -4.42 10.97
N ASP A 290 -29.94 -5.30 10.81
CA ASP A 290 -30.64 -5.93 11.93
C ASP A 290 -29.66 -6.72 12.82
N PHE A 291 -28.63 -7.32 12.23
CA PHE A 291 -27.57 -8.03 12.96
C PHE A 291 -26.85 -7.08 13.91
N PHE A 292 -26.37 -5.94 13.42
CA PHE A 292 -25.60 -5.01 14.23
C PHE A 292 -26.44 -4.47 15.38
N VAL A 293 -27.67 -4.00 15.09
CA VAL A 293 -28.55 -3.45 16.12
C VAL A 293 -28.83 -4.47 17.22
N ALA A 294 -29.22 -5.70 16.85
CA ALA A 294 -29.56 -6.73 17.84
C ALA A 294 -28.36 -7.13 18.72
N HIS A 295 -27.17 -7.27 18.12
CA HIS A 295 -25.99 -7.74 18.84
C HIS A 295 -25.27 -6.61 19.60
N TYR A 296 -25.43 -5.36 19.18
CA TYR A 296 -25.01 -4.20 19.96
C TYR A 296 -25.89 -4.04 21.21
N GLU A 297 -27.22 -4.16 21.06
CA GLU A 297 -28.17 -4.06 22.18
C GLU A 297 -27.99 -5.19 23.21
N ASP A 298 -27.65 -6.41 22.78
CA ASP A 298 -27.34 -7.56 23.67
C ASP A 298 -25.88 -7.55 24.19
N GLY A 299 -25.08 -6.55 23.82
CA GLY A 299 -23.69 -6.39 24.27
C GLY A 299 -22.71 -7.44 23.73
N LEU A 300 -23.07 -8.14 22.65
CA LEU A 300 -22.17 -9.08 21.96
C LEU A 300 -21.04 -8.32 21.23
N ILE A 301 -21.35 -7.18 20.62
CA ILE A 301 -20.40 -6.35 19.85
C ILE A 301 -20.36 -4.92 20.40
N ASP A 302 -19.21 -4.24 20.29
CA ASP A 302 -19.13 -2.79 20.52
C ASP A 302 -19.29 -2.01 19.21
N GLY A 303 -19.99 -0.89 19.27
CA GLY A 303 -20.43 -0.15 18.10
C GLY A 303 -19.37 0.74 17.46
N ASP A 304 -18.31 1.08 18.18
CA ASP A 304 -17.20 1.90 17.70
C ASP A 304 -16.08 1.09 17.01
N ALA A 305 -16.08 -0.23 17.19
CA ALA A 305 -14.98 -1.09 16.77
C ALA A 305 -15.41 -2.38 16.05
N PHE A 306 -16.71 -2.68 15.95
CA PHE A 306 -17.18 -3.81 15.15
C PHE A 306 -17.40 -3.41 13.70
N GLY A 307 -16.76 -4.14 12.79
CA GLY A 307 -16.88 -3.88 11.36
C GLY A 307 -16.43 -5.06 10.51
N ALA A 308 -16.46 -4.84 9.20
CA ALA A 308 -15.95 -5.76 8.22
C ALA A 308 -15.11 -5.01 7.20
N GLU A 309 -14.00 -5.61 6.79
CA GLU A 309 -13.11 -5.04 5.78
C GLU A 309 -12.85 -6.08 4.67
N VAL A 310 -12.72 -5.59 3.44
CA VAL A 310 -12.43 -6.41 2.26
C VAL A 310 -11.04 -6.06 1.78
N TYR A 311 -10.22 -7.08 1.58
CA TYR A 311 -8.89 -6.98 0.99
C TYR A 311 -8.94 -7.71 -0.35
N ALA A 312 -8.93 -6.96 -1.46
CA ALA A 312 -9.07 -7.48 -2.80
C ALA A 312 -7.87 -7.10 -3.66
N GLU A 313 -6.96 -8.04 -3.86
CA GLU A 313 -5.75 -7.86 -4.67
C GLU A 313 -5.77 -8.83 -5.85
N PRO A 314 -5.00 -8.58 -6.93
CA PRO A 314 -5.02 -9.46 -8.09
C PRO A 314 -4.67 -10.92 -7.77
N THR A 315 -3.82 -11.14 -6.77
CA THR A 315 -3.30 -12.47 -6.42
C THR A 315 -3.91 -13.08 -5.17
N PHE A 316 -4.62 -12.33 -4.34
CA PHE A 316 -5.26 -12.85 -3.12
C PHE A 316 -6.48 -12.01 -2.76
N CYS A 317 -7.44 -12.60 -2.07
CA CYS A 317 -8.59 -11.85 -1.59
C CYS A 317 -9.14 -12.49 -0.31
N PHE A 318 -9.47 -11.66 0.67
CA PHE A 318 -10.08 -12.09 1.92
C PHE A 318 -10.90 -10.96 2.55
N CYS A 319 -11.69 -11.31 3.55
CA CYS A 319 -12.44 -10.36 4.36
C CYS A 319 -12.13 -10.60 5.84
N THR A 320 -12.11 -9.52 6.63
CA THR A 320 -12.09 -9.58 8.08
C THR A 320 -13.46 -9.15 8.61
N VAL A 321 -13.90 -9.77 9.70
CA VAL A 321 -15.11 -9.36 10.44
C VAL A 321 -14.80 -9.45 11.91
N GLY A 322 -15.01 -8.38 12.66
CA GLY A 322 -14.72 -8.44 14.09
C GLY A 322 -14.64 -7.10 14.76
N GLY A 323 -14.19 -7.12 16.01
CA GLY A 323 -14.11 -5.95 16.88
C GLY A 323 -13.92 -6.33 18.35
N TYR A 324 -14.06 -5.35 19.25
CA TYR A 324 -14.05 -5.60 20.68
C TYR A 324 -15.30 -6.37 21.13
N THR A 325 -15.10 -7.46 21.87
CA THR A 325 -16.19 -8.27 22.44
C THR A 325 -15.76 -8.97 23.73
N GLN A 326 -16.65 -9.03 24.73
CA GLN A 326 -16.44 -9.87 25.93
C GLN A 326 -16.93 -11.32 25.73
N HIS A 327 -17.55 -11.61 24.59
CA HIS A 327 -18.28 -12.83 24.31
C HIS A 327 -17.73 -13.55 23.07
N ARG A 328 -16.41 -13.68 22.97
CA ARG A 328 -15.70 -14.25 21.81
C ARG A 328 -16.30 -15.56 21.30
N GLU A 329 -16.70 -16.47 22.18
CA GLU A 329 -17.21 -17.80 21.81
C GLU A 329 -18.57 -17.67 21.14
N ARG A 330 -19.44 -16.80 21.64
CA ARG A 330 -20.74 -16.49 21.05
C ARG A 330 -20.63 -15.74 19.72
N LEU A 331 -19.60 -14.91 19.54
CA LEU A 331 -19.39 -14.19 18.28
C LEU A 331 -18.95 -15.13 17.15
N CYS A 332 -18.29 -16.24 17.49
CA CYS A 332 -17.82 -17.24 16.53
C CYS A 332 -18.84 -18.33 16.18
N GLU A 333 -19.99 -18.39 16.86
CA GLU A 333 -21.08 -19.37 16.64
C GLU A 333 -22.04 -18.95 15.52
#